data_AF-A0A7W5QNW3-F1
#
_entry.id   AF-A0A7W5QNW3-F1
#
_cell.length_a   1.000
_cell.length_b   1.000
_cell.length_c   1.000
_cell.angle_alpha   90.00
_cell.angle_beta   90.00
_cell.angle_gamma   90.00
#
_symmetry.space_group_name_H-M   'P 1'
#
loop_
_entity.id
_entity.type
_entity.pdbx_description
1 polymer ?
#
loop_
_entity_poly.entity_id
_entity_poly.type
_entity_poly.pdbx_seq_one_letter_code
_entity_poly.pdbx_strand_id
1 'polypeptide(L)'
;MTVYAALDVSMDKAAICVMDASGRILLEAVAPSDPDAITRCLAPYGAELELVGFEAGPLSEWLYRGLQDAGMTVVLMETRQVRAALSAMVMKTDRNDARGMAQLLRSGWFRPVHVKAIPAREQRTLLTARSTLMRRQKDIENSEPSRVSWRLLFVRWSFGDEQNPEQIFA
;
A
#
# COMPACT_ATOMS: atom_id res chain seq x y z
N MET A 1 18.11 22.14 17.39
CA MET A 1 16.96 22.78 16.71
C MET A 1 16.01 21.67 16.27
N THR A 2 14.71 21.94 16.06
CA THR A 2 13.78 20.91 15.56
C THR A 2 13.68 21.00 14.04
N VAL A 3 13.82 19.86 13.37
CA VAL A 3 13.93 19.76 11.91
C VAL A 3 12.95 18.73 11.36
N TYR A 4 12.35 19.05 10.23
CA TYR A 4 11.40 18.22 9.49
C TYR A 4 11.96 17.92 8.11
N ALA A 5 11.80 16.68 7.63
CA ALA A 5 12.16 16.32 6.27
C ALA A 5 10.93 15.81 5.51
N ALA A 6 10.73 16.31 4.29
CA ALA A 6 9.74 15.79 3.38
C ALA A 6 10.38 15.16 2.16
N LEU A 7 9.79 14.04 1.70
CA LEU A 7 10.22 13.34 0.51
C LEU A 7 9.10 13.36 -0.53
N ASP A 8 9.41 13.82 -1.73
CA ASP A 8 8.61 13.57 -2.93
C ASP A 8 9.22 12.40 -3.69
N VAL A 9 8.57 11.24 -3.60
CA VAL A 9 9.13 9.95 -3.98
C VAL A 9 8.62 9.54 -5.36
N SER A 10 9.54 9.36 -6.30
CA SER A 10 9.29 8.67 -7.57
C SER A 10 9.91 7.26 -7.57
N MET A 11 9.78 6.51 -8.67
CA MET A 11 10.33 5.15 -8.76
C MET A 11 11.84 5.09 -8.59
N ASP A 12 12.58 6.04 -9.17
CA ASP A 12 14.05 5.99 -9.19
C ASP A 12 14.70 6.97 -8.21
N LYS A 13 14.06 8.13 -8.00
CA LYS A 13 14.63 9.23 -7.22
C LYS A 13 13.59 9.85 -6.29
N ALA A 14 14.06 10.31 -5.14
CA ALA A 14 13.29 11.09 -4.18
C ALA A 14 13.86 12.51 -4.11
N ALA A 15 13.01 13.51 -4.27
CA ALA A 15 13.35 14.89 -3.94
C ALA A 15 13.15 15.08 -2.42
N ILE A 16 14.16 15.62 -1.76
CA ILE A 16 14.25 15.74 -0.31
C ILE A 16 14.28 17.22 0.03
N CYS A 17 13.40 17.65 0.93
CA CYS A 17 13.43 18.99 1.50
C CYS A 17 13.52 18.89 3.02
N VAL A 18 14.53 19.54 3.60
CA VAL A 18 14.72 19.64 5.05
C VAL A 18 14.44 21.06 5.49
N MET A 19 13.65 21.23 6.53
CA MET A 19 13.15 22.51 7.01
C MET A 19 13.21 22.58 8.53
N ASP A 20 13.61 23.72 9.08
CA ASP A 20 13.57 23.94 10.53
C ASP A 20 12.16 24.34 11.02
N ALA A 21 11.99 24.40 12.34
CA ALA A 21 10.74 24.84 12.96
C ALA A 21 10.29 26.26 12.56
N SER A 22 11.22 27.13 12.16
CA SER A 22 10.91 28.50 11.70
C SER A 22 10.38 28.55 10.27
N GLY A 23 10.47 27.44 9.53
CA GLY A 23 10.11 27.35 8.11
C GLY A 23 11.27 27.68 7.16
N ARG A 24 12.50 27.79 7.68
CA ARG A 24 13.70 28.00 6.85
C ARG A 24 14.12 26.67 6.26
N ILE A 25 14.40 26.68 4.95
CA ILE A 25 14.94 25.54 4.24
C ILE A 25 16.42 25.36 4.62
N LEU A 26 16.75 24.16 5.11
CA LEU A 26 18.11 23.78 5.49
C LEU A 26 18.81 22.97 4.40
N LEU A 27 18.06 22.15 3.65
CA LEU A 27 18.57 21.34 2.55
C LEU A 27 17.49 21.11 1.51
N GLU A 28 17.91 21.14 0.25
CA GLU A 28 17.19 20.52 -0.85
C GLU A 28 18.15 19.62 -1.62
N ALA A 29 17.75 18.37 -1.79
CA ALA A 29 18.56 17.37 -2.44
C ALA A 29 17.71 16.42 -3.27
N VAL A 30 18.37 15.65 -4.13
CA VAL A 30 17.78 14.51 -4.80
C VAL A 30 18.65 13.30 -4.51
N ALA A 31 18.04 12.23 -4.02
CA ALA A 31 18.70 10.96 -3.78
C ALA A 31 17.96 9.85 -4.55
N PRO A 32 18.59 8.69 -4.80
CA PRO A 32 17.86 7.48 -5.15
C PRO A 32 16.69 7.24 -4.19
N SER A 33 15.57 6.71 -4.70
CA SER A 33 14.44 6.26 -3.88
C SER A 33 14.82 4.98 -3.13
N ASP A 34 15.78 5.09 -2.22
CA ASP A 34 16.38 3.98 -1.49
C ASP A 34 16.59 4.38 -0.02
N PRO A 35 16.21 3.54 0.95
CA PRO A 35 16.31 3.86 2.37
C PRO A 35 17.73 4.25 2.79
N ASP A 36 18.77 3.57 2.30
CA ASP A 36 20.15 3.87 2.70
C ASP A 36 20.62 5.19 2.11
N ALA A 37 20.27 5.46 0.86
CA ALA A 37 20.59 6.73 0.20
C ALA A 37 19.92 7.92 0.89
N ILE A 38 18.64 7.79 1.25
CA ILE A 38 17.88 8.81 1.97
C ILE A 38 18.43 8.98 3.39
N THR A 39 18.72 7.89 4.09
CA THR A 39 19.33 7.91 5.43
C THR A 39 20.66 8.64 5.43
N ARG A 40 21.54 8.36 4.46
CA ARG A 40 22.81 9.10 4.31
C ARG A 40 22.61 10.58 4.04
N CYS A 41 21.59 10.93 3.26
CA CYS A 41 21.25 12.33 2.98
C CYS A 41 20.77 13.07 4.23
N LEU A 42 20.00 12.39 5.10
CA LEU A 42 19.44 12.96 6.33
C LEU A 42 20.35 12.85 7.56
N ALA A 43 21.42 12.04 7.49
CA ALA A 43 22.37 11.82 8.58
C ALA A 43 22.90 13.11 9.26
N PRO A 44 23.19 14.21 8.53
CA PRO A 44 23.65 15.46 9.16
C PRO A 44 22.65 16.06 10.16
N TYR A 45 21.36 15.73 10.05
CA TYR A 45 20.29 16.27 10.90
C TYR A 45 19.82 15.29 11.97
N GLY A 46 20.38 14.07 12.07
CA GLY A 46 19.77 12.95 12.79
C GLY A 46 19.31 13.24 14.24
N ALA A 47 20.09 13.99 15.02
CA ALA A 47 19.70 14.34 16.41
C ALA A 47 18.60 15.42 16.50
N GLU A 48 18.42 16.19 15.42
CA GLU A 48 17.49 17.31 15.31
C GLU A 48 16.24 16.97 14.50
N LEU A 49 16.29 15.87 13.75
CA LEU A 49 15.25 15.40 12.85
C LEU A 49 14.11 14.77 13.64
N GLU A 50 13.04 15.54 13.85
CA GLU A 50 11.87 15.10 14.59
C GLU A 50 10.99 14.18 13.76
N LEU A 51 10.83 14.48 12.47
CA LEU A 51 9.87 13.78 11.62
C LEU A 51 10.28 13.80 10.15
N VAL A 52 10.20 12.61 9.53
CA VAL A 52 10.29 12.41 8.08
C VAL A 52 8.91 12.07 7.55
N GLY A 53 8.46 12.74 6.50
CA GLY A 53 7.14 12.47 5.92
C GLY A 53 7.13 12.45 4.40
N PHE A 54 6.27 11.61 3.85
CA PHE A 54 6.07 11.51 2.41
C PHE A 54 4.73 10.88 2.08
N GLU A 55 4.31 11.03 0.83
CA GLU A 55 3.01 10.56 0.37
C GLU A 55 2.89 9.03 0.38
N ALA A 56 1.68 8.53 0.65
CA ALA A 56 1.35 7.13 0.42
C ALA A 56 1.35 6.79 -1.09
N GLY A 57 2.13 5.78 -1.47
CA GLY A 57 2.36 5.37 -2.84
C GLY A 57 3.00 3.98 -2.91
N PRO A 58 3.42 3.53 -4.11
CA PRO A 58 3.87 2.16 -4.35
C PRO A 58 5.11 1.75 -3.53
N LEU A 59 6.05 2.68 -3.33
CA LEU A 59 7.28 2.43 -2.58
C LEU A 59 7.12 2.65 -1.08
N SER A 60 5.96 3.10 -0.62
CA SER A 60 5.85 3.66 0.73
C SER A 60 6.01 2.65 1.83
N GLU A 61 5.55 1.42 1.66
CA GLU A 61 5.77 0.38 2.68
C GLU A 61 7.26 0.08 2.86
N TRP A 62 8.01 -0.03 1.76
CA TRP A 62 9.43 -0.36 1.81
C TRP A 62 10.27 0.79 2.37
N LEU A 63 10.05 2.02 1.88
CA LEU A 63 10.74 3.21 2.40
C LEU A 63 10.40 3.49 3.86
N TYR A 64 9.13 3.37 4.24
CA TYR A 64 8.70 3.59 5.62
C TYR A 64 9.43 2.66 6.58
N ARG A 65 9.50 1.36 6.25
CA ARG A 65 10.21 0.37 7.06
C ARG A 65 11.70 0.63 7.09
N GLY A 66 12.34 0.80 5.93
CA GLY A 66 13.79 1.01 5.88
C GLY A 66 14.24 2.26 6.65
N LEU A 67 13.47 3.34 6.60
CA LEU A 67 13.75 4.55 7.39
C LEU A 67 13.46 4.37 8.89
N GLN A 68 12.43 3.60 9.26
CA GLN A 68 12.19 3.22 10.66
C GLN A 68 13.30 2.33 11.22
N ASP A 69 13.78 1.36 10.45
CA ASP A 69 14.88 0.47 10.82
C ASP A 69 16.20 1.26 10.99
N ALA A 70 16.36 2.36 10.25
CA ALA A 70 17.43 3.34 10.43
C ALA A 70 17.23 4.29 11.63
N GLY A 71 16.18 4.11 12.43
CA GLY A 71 15.93 4.84 13.67
C GLY A 71 15.21 6.18 13.50
N MET A 72 14.63 6.47 12.33
CA MET A 72 13.90 7.71 12.09
C MET A 72 12.42 7.59 12.48
N THR A 73 11.85 8.71 12.94
CA THR A 73 10.40 8.84 13.07
C THR A 73 9.81 9.17 11.70
N VAL A 74 9.01 8.25 11.15
CA VAL A 74 8.49 8.36 9.79
C VAL A 74 6.96 8.41 9.80
N VAL A 75 6.37 9.21 8.92
CA VAL A 75 4.93 9.26 8.69
C VAL A 75 4.58 9.22 7.20
N LEU A 76 3.53 8.48 6.87
CA LEU A 76 2.93 8.54 5.54
C LEU A 76 1.77 9.53 5.54
N MET A 77 1.69 10.36 4.50
CA MET A 77 0.66 11.37 4.34
C MET A 77 -0.40 10.91 3.32
N GLU A 78 -1.67 11.24 3.56
CA GLU A 78 -2.73 10.92 2.60
C GLU A 78 -2.63 11.79 1.34
N THR A 79 -2.44 11.14 0.18
CA THR A 79 -2.28 11.75 -1.15
C THR A 79 -3.26 12.87 -1.45
N ARG A 80 -4.55 12.61 -1.24
CA ARG A 80 -5.60 13.54 -1.68
C ARG A 80 -5.59 14.82 -0.85
N GLN A 81 -5.39 14.72 0.46
CA GLN A 81 -5.25 15.89 1.31
C GLN A 81 -3.95 16.64 1.05
N VAL A 82 -2.82 15.94 0.85
CA VAL A 82 -1.56 16.59 0.47
C VAL A 82 -1.78 17.41 -0.80
N ARG A 83 -2.33 16.80 -1.85
CA ARG A 83 -2.62 17.48 -3.11
C ARG A 83 -3.59 18.65 -2.96
N ALA A 84 -4.64 18.48 -2.15
CA ALA A 84 -5.59 19.56 -1.87
C ALA A 84 -4.92 20.73 -1.13
N ALA A 85 -4.12 20.45 -0.11
CA ALA A 85 -3.41 21.45 0.67
C ALA A 85 -2.37 22.20 -0.18
N LEU A 86 -1.58 21.47 -0.97
CA LEU A 86 -0.62 22.04 -1.92
C LEU A 86 -1.33 22.93 -2.97
N SER A 87 -2.50 22.51 -3.46
CA SER A 87 -3.27 23.29 -4.43
C SER A 87 -3.90 24.57 -3.85
N ALA A 88 -4.17 24.59 -2.54
CA ALA A 88 -4.79 25.71 -1.84
C ALA A 88 -3.78 26.74 -1.31
N MET A 89 -2.48 26.41 -1.26
CA MET A 89 -1.45 27.33 -0.82
C MET A 89 -1.24 28.44 -1.86
N VAL A 90 -1.49 29.69 -1.45
CA VAL A 90 -1.39 30.92 -2.29
C VAL A 90 0.05 31.24 -2.70
N MET A 91 1.04 30.73 -1.98
CA MET A 91 2.45 30.85 -2.32
C MET A 91 2.85 29.70 -3.25
N LYS A 92 2.41 29.77 -4.51
CA LYS A 92 2.98 28.93 -5.60
C LYS A 92 4.37 29.46 -5.98
N THR A 93 5.24 29.66 -5.00
CA THR A 93 6.64 30.00 -5.18
C THR A 93 7.41 28.69 -5.31
N ASP A 94 7.81 28.43 -6.56
CA ASP A 94 8.81 27.45 -6.99
C ASP A 94 8.50 25.98 -6.69
N ARG A 95 7.69 25.39 -7.57
CA ARG A 95 7.82 24.08 -8.27
C ARG A 95 8.39 22.84 -7.53
N ASN A 96 8.55 22.84 -6.22
CA ASN A 96 9.09 21.73 -5.44
C ASN A 96 8.05 21.23 -4.45
N ASP A 97 7.37 20.15 -4.81
CA ASP A 97 6.33 19.52 -3.99
C ASP A 97 6.87 19.07 -2.62
N ALA A 98 8.15 18.70 -2.54
CA ALA A 98 8.81 18.37 -1.27
C ALA A 98 8.85 19.56 -0.30
N ARG A 99 9.02 20.80 -0.77
CA ARG A 99 8.96 21.99 0.11
C ARG A 99 7.58 22.18 0.71
N GLY A 100 6.56 22.07 -0.13
CA GLY A 100 5.17 22.18 0.31
C GLY A 100 4.82 21.11 1.34
N MET A 101 5.26 19.87 1.11
CA MET A 101 5.10 18.79 2.08
C MET A 101 5.87 19.03 3.38
N ALA A 102 7.09 19.58 3.33
CA ALA A 102 7.84 19.92 4.55
C ALA A 102 7.10 20.96 5.39
N GLN A 103 6.45 21.93 4.74
CA GLN A 103 5.60 22.91 5.41
C GLN A 103 4.36 22.26 6.06
N LEU A 104 3.74 21.26 5.41
CA LEU A 104 2.61 20.51 5.97
C LEU A 104 3.03 19.66 7.19
N LEU A 105 4.21 19.05 7.15
CA LEU A 105 4.76 18.31 8.29
C LEU A 105 5.02 19.23 9.47
N ARG A 106 5.69 20.36 9.22
CA ARG A 106 6.00 21.37 10.23
C ARG A 106 4.74 21.95 10.90
N SER A 107 3.68 22.18 10.12
CA SER A 107 2.42 22.72 10.66
C SER A 107 1.51 21.65 11.26
N GLY A 108 1.78 20.36 11.01
CA GLY A 108 0.89 19.26 11.37
C GLY A 108 -0.39 19.19 10.54
N TRP A 109 -0.49 19.93 9.43
CA TRP A 109 -1.69 19.97 8.58
C TRP A 109 -1.72 18.81 7.58
N PHE A 110 -1.72 17.58 8.09
CA PHE A 110 -1.84 16.37 7.27
C PHE A 110 -2.56 15.27 8.04
N ARG A 111 -3.06 14.27 7.30
CA ARG A 111 -3.65 13.06 7.87
C ARG A 111 -2.64 11.92 7.74
N PRO A 112 -2.21 11.32 8.85
CA PRO A 112 -1.32 10.18 8.81
C PRO A 112 -2.03 8.95 8.21
N VAL A 113 -1.32 8.21 7.37
CA VAL A 113 -1.75 6.91 6.84
C VAL A 113 -1.09 5.81 7.67
N HIS A 114 -1.92 4.90 8.18
CA HIS A 114 -1.43 3.77 8.97
C HIS A 114 -0.81 2.70 8.08
N VAL A 115 0.46 2.37 8.33
CA VAL A 115 1.15 1.23 7.70
C VAL A 115 0.83 -0.04 8.49
N LYS A 116 0.30 -1.06 7.80
CA LYS A 116 -0.03 -2.33 8.44
C LYS A 116 1.25 -3.05 8.91
N ALA A 117 1.18 -3.62 10.12
CA ALA A 117 2.24 -4.47 10.64
C ALA A 117 2.42 -5.75 9.79
N ILE A 118 3.65 -6.26 9.66
CA ILE A 118 3.97 -7.49 8.91
C ILE A 118 3.16 -8.68 9.43
N PRO A 119 3.08 -8.94 10.75
CA PRO A 119 2.34 -10.09 11.25
C PRO A 119 0.85 -10.04 10.87
N ALA A 120 0.26 -8.84 10.84
CA ALA A 120 -1.13 -8.65 10.43
C ALA A 120 -1.35 -8.95 8.93
N ARG A 121 -0.33 -8.72 8.09
CA ARG A 121 -0.35 -9.07 6.66
C ARG A 121 -0.21 -10.57 6.47
N GLU A 122 0.72 -11.21 7.17
CA GLU A 122 0.93 -12.67 7.12
C GLU A 122 -0.33 -13.43 7.56
N GLN A 123 -0.92 -13.02 8.68
CA GLN A 123 -2.19 -13.58 9.16
C GLN A 123 -3.31 -13.42 8.12
N ARG A 124 -3.43 -12.24 7.50
CA ARG A 124 -4.42 -12.02 6.43
C ARG A 124 -4.18 -12.96 5.25
N THR A 125 -2.93 -13.13 4.82
CA THR A 125 -2.55 -14.05 3.73
C THR A 125 -2.94 -15.48 4.06
N LEU A 126 -2.63 -15.96 5.27
CA LEU A 126 -3.01 -17.30 5.74
C LEU A 126 -4.53 -17.50 5.75
N LEU A 127 -5.29 -16.51 6.25
CA LEU A 127 -6.75 -16.55 6.28
C LEU A 127 -7.36 -16.56 4.87
N THR A 128 -6.79 -15.79 3.93
CA THR A 128 -7.20 -15.78 2.52
C THR A 128 -6.88 -17.13 1.86
N ALA A 129 -5.71 -17.70 2.11
CA ALA A 129 -5.32 -19.02 1.60
C ALA A 129 -6.27 -20.11 2.11
N ARG A 130 -6.56 -20.14 3.42
CA ARG A 130 -7.54 -21.06 4.02
C ARG A 130 -8.92 -20.92 3.38
N SER A 131 -9.42 -19.68 3.28
CA SER A 131 -10.73 -19.41 2.67
C SER A 131 -10.81 -19.89 1.23
N THR A 132 -9.71 -19.75 0.49
CA THR A 132 -9.59 -20.22 -0.89
C THR A 132 -9.67 -21.75 -0.96
N LEU A 133 -8.93 -22.46 -0.12
CA LEU A 133 -8.96 -23.92 -0.07
C LEU A 133 -10.34 -24.46 0.33
N MET A 134 -10.97 -23.86 1.35
CA MET A 134 -12.32 -24.24 1.78
C MET A 134 -13.36 -24.04 0.68
N ARG A 135 -13.25 -22.95 -0.10
CA ARG A 135 -14.13 -22.72 -1.26
C ARG A 135 -13.92 -23.80 -2.32
N ARG A 136 -12.66 -24.10 -2.66
CA ARG A 136 -12.33 -25.15 -3.64
C ARG A 136 -12.83 -26.53 -3.22
N GLN A 137 -12.72 -26.87 -1.94
CA GLN A 137 -13.27 -28.12 -1.41
C GLN A 137 -14.78 -28.19 -1.63
N LYS A 138 -15.52 -27.14 -1.27
CA LYS A 138 -16.97 -27.08 -1.49
C LYS A 138 -17.33 -27.14 -2.98
N ASP A 139 -16.56 -26.48 -3.84
CA ASP A 139 -16.76 -26.54 -5.29
C ASP A 139 -16.61 -27.98 -5.80
N ILE A 140 -15.64 -28.74 -5.30
CA ILE A 140 -15.44 -30.16 -5.65
C ILE A 140 -16.61 -31.00 -5.13
N GLU A 141 -17.00 -30.84 -3.86
CA GLU A 141 -18.14 -31.54 -3.25
C GLU A 141 -19.46 -31.27 -4.01
N ASN A 142 -19.64 -30.04 -4.50
CA ASN A 142 -20.82 -29.67 -5.30
C ASN A 142 -20.69 -30.08 -6.78
N SER A 143 -19.48 -30.33 -7.28
CA SER A 143 -19.22 -30.77 -8.66
C SER A 143 -19.43 -32.27 -8.84
N GLU A 144 -19.35 -33.07 -7.77
CA GLU A 144 -19.91 -34.41 -7.79
C GLU A 144 -21.44 -34.26 -7.86
N PRO A 145 -22.11 -34.71 -8.94
CA PRO A 145 -23.55 -34.77 -8.94
C PRO A 145 -23.93 -35.63 -7.74
N SER A 146 -24.72 -35.06 -6.83
CA SER A 146 -25.14 -35.76 -5.60
C SER A 146 -25.44 -37.23 -5.93
N ARG A 147 -25.03 -38.17 -5.08
CA ARG A 147 -25.37 -39.60 -5.26
C ARG A 147 -26.86 -39.81 -5.53
N VAL A 148 -27.72 -38.87 -5.13
CA VAL A 148 -29.14 -38.80 -5.47
C VAL A 148 -29.38 -38.57 -6.97
N SER A 149 -28.67 -37.62 -7.60
CA SER A 149 -28.71 -37.37 -9.05
C SER A 149 -28.24 -38.58 -9.86
N TRP A 150 -27.10 -39.19 -9.52
CA TRP A 150 -26.64 -40.40 -10.20
C TRP A 150 -27.53 -41.60 -9.94
N ARG A 151 -28.08 -41.77 -8.73
CA ARG A 151 -29.01 -42.87 -8.43
C ARG A 151 -30.35 -42.68 -9.12
N LEU A 152 -30.84 -41.45 -9.29
CA LEU A 152 -32.04 -41.15 -10.08
C LEU A 152 -31.77 -41.35 -11.58
N LEU A 153 -30.62 -40.91 -12.10
CA LEU A 153 -30.22 -41.15 -13.50
C LEU A 153 -30.01 -42.65 -13.75
N PHE A 154 -29.41 -43.38 -12.83
CA PHE A 154 -29.18 -44.82 -12.93
C PHE A 154 -30.48 -45.63 -12.78
N VAL A 155 -31.38 -45.23 -11.87
CA VAL A 155 -32.73 -45.83 -11.75
C VAL A 155 -33.54 -45.56 -13.02
N ARG A 156 -33.49 -44.34 -13.57
CA ARG A 156 -34.16 -43.96 -14.82
C ARG A 156 -33.56 -44.63 -16.06
N TRP A 157 -32.29 -45.02 -16.02
CA TRP A 157 -31.64 -45.82 -17.07
C TRP A 157 -31.91 -47.33 -16.92
N SER A 158 -31.99 -47.83 -15.68
CA SER A 158 -32.20 -49.26 -15.37
C SER A 158 -33.65 -49.72 -15.56
N PHE A 159 -34.61 -48.82 -15.36
CA PHE A 159 -36.01 -49.02 -15.73
C PHE A 159 -36.22 -48.36 -17.10
N GLY A 160 -35.81 -49.06 -18.16
CA GLY A 160 -35.88 -48.54 -19.52
C GLY A 160 -37.28 -48.05 -19.89
N ASP A 161 -37.41 -46.75 -20.11
CA ASP A 161 -38.40 -46.24 -21.05
C ASP A 161 -37.83 -46.50 -22.45
N GLU A 162 -38.42 -47.47 -23.15
CA GLU A 162 -38.27 -47.63 -24.60
C GLU A 162 -38.85 -46.39 -25.29
N GLN A 163 -38.06 -45.33 -25.39
CA GLN A 163 -38.26 -44.29 -26.40
C GLN A 163 -36.98 -44.10 -27.19
N ASN A 164 -36.98 -44.77 -28.35
CA ASN A 164 -36.31 -44.52 -29.61
C ASN A 164 -34.94 -43.77 -29.59
N PRO A 165 -33.82 -44.42 -29.95
CA PRO A 165 -32.47 -43.85 -29.82
C PRO A 165 -32.08 -42.76 -30.85
N GLU A 166 -32.99 -42.22 -31.66
CA GLU A 166 -32.64 -41.28 -32.76
C GLU A 166 -32.83 -39.78 -32.47
N GLN A 167 -33.09 -39.34 -31.24
CA GLN A 167 -33.36 -37.91 -30.97
C GLN A 167 -32.39 -37.19 -30.01
N ILE A 168 -31.19 -37.70 -29.77
CA ILE A 168 -30.25 -37.05 -28.81
C ILE A 168 -29.06 -36.32 -29.46
N PHE A 169 -28.89 -36.38 -30.79
CA PHE A 169 -27.90 -35.55 -31.49
C PHE A 169 -28.52 -34.81 -32.69
N ALA A 170 -29.25 -33.73 -32.40
CA ALA A 170 -29.49 -32.59 -33.28
C ALA A 170 -29.52 -31.32 -32.44
#